data_AF-A0A813C722-F1
#
_entry.id   AF-A0A813C722-F1
#
_cell.length_a   1.000
_cell.length_b   1.000
_cell.length_c   1.000
_cell.angle_alpha   90.00
_cell.angle_beta   90.00
_cell.angle_gamma   90.00
#
_symmetry.space_group_name_H-M   'P 1'
#
loop_
_entity.id
_entity.type
_entity.pdbx_description
1 polymer ?
#
loop_
_entity_poly.entity_id
_entity_poly.type
_entity_poly.pdbx_seq_one_letter_code
_entity_poly.pdbx_strand_id
1 'polypeptide(L)'
;MPEAASDDEFDSGPEIDEPPSETWPLCGSHAVPHSRDTDASIDSDGSAQSIEIPGIYGLLSDRLWRSKTESEIARLQPQEVMDYLQECAEGREGLDAFQFLGFIWATRERCDHHVVLVCLKCLLCVCVQLPGTIMILQELHFESKHPETGRCEEDEIDLLHMLMLGLLGSFEAMFFLVRYRSIVYSGMYRLDLEKLNNIPDFVRPGPVIFGRVYNMLCYSTMCWSSLHLLYHAPNMLEMILNCVALDFMVEMDNMMVTSADYHKLQKHIMDEKQRNEQLHRSGLPPKRGHSEPKRRSRSICFCHNLWSTLHLLFLLIIMVNCLPGMSFLITGLVQLLASCGRPCTHTLLWPLSIVSEFWDEAFRVTEAV
;
A
#
# COMPACT_ATOMS: atom_id res chain seq x y z
N MET A 1 70.62 -18.32 26.50
CA MET A 1 70.14 -19.23 27.57
C MET A 1 69.86 -18.39 28.79
N PRO A 2 68.71 -18.56 29.49
CA PRO A 2 67.71 -19.66 29.45
C PRO A 2 66.52 -19.31 28.53
N GLU A 3 65.73 -20.17 27.87
CA GLU A 3 65.11 -21.51 28.10
C GLU A 3 64.04 -21.61 29.19
N ALA A 4 62.76 -21.62 28.75
CA ALA A 4 61.58 -22.38 29.23
C ALA A 4 60.31 -21.64 28.73
N ALA A 5 59.58 -22.09 27.71
CA ALA A 5 58.62 -23.20 27.66
C ALA A 5 57.29 -22.92 28.39
N SER A 6 56.21 -22.71 27.61
CA SER A 6 54.94 -23.42 27.79
C SER A 6 54.00 -23.10 26.63
N ASP A 7 53.69 -24.14 25.87
CA ASP A 7 52.67 -24.23 24.85
C ASP A 7 51.28 -24.11 25.48
N ASP A 8 50.44 -23.21 24.96
CA ASP A 8 48.99 -23.24 25.20
C ASP A 8 48.29 -23.66 23.89
N GLU A 9 47.76 -24.88 23.94
CA GLU A 9 46.82 -25.47 22.97
C GLU A 9 45.62 -24.54 22.78
N PHE A 10 45.46 -24.03 21.56
CA PHE A 10 44.23 -23.37 21.13
C PHE A 10 43.27 -24.45 20.60
N ASP A 11 42.31 -24.84 21.44
CA ASP A 11 41.23 -25.77 21.13
C ASP A 11 40.34 -25.17 20.03
N SER A 12 40.45 -25.73 18.82
CA SER A 12 39.63 -25.40 17.67
C SER A 12 38.20 -25.86 17.92
N GLY A 13 37.33 -24.92 18.30
CA GLY A 13 35.89 -25.14 18.44
C GLY A 13 35.24 -25.72 17.17
N PRO A 14 34.05 -26.31 17.30
CA PRO A 14 33.42 -27.08 16.24
C PRO A 14 33.11 -26.20 15.02
N GLU A 15 33.50 -26.69 13.84
CA GLU A 15 33.02 -26.22 12.53
C GLU A 15 31.50 -26.14 12.56
N ILE A 16 30.97 -24.92 12.46
CA ILE A 16 29.56 -24.68 12.19
C ILE A 16 29.41 -24.82 10.68
N ASP A 17 28.79 -25.92 10.25
CA ASP A 17 28.38 -26.13 8.86
C ASP A 17 27.53 -24.93 8.40
N GLU A 18 28.06 -24.18 7.43
CA GLU A 18 27.31 -23.14 6.73
C GLU A 18 26.08 -23.78 6.06
N PRO A 19 24.85 -23.30 6.31
CA PRO A 19 23.70 -23.76 5.56
C PRO A 19 23.85 -23.35 4.09
N PRO A 20 23.41 -24.19 3.15
CA PRO A 20 23.56 -23.93 1.73
C PRO A 20 22.91 -22.60 1.36
N SER A 21 23.66 -21.77 0.62
CA SER A 21 23.20 -20.51 0.07
C SER A 21 21.97 -20.73 -0.81
N GLU A 22 20.77 -20.46 -0.28
CA GLU A 22 19.55 -20.37 -1.06
C GLU A 22 19.66 -19.15 -1.97
N THR A 23 20.02 -19.41 -3.22
CA THR A 23 19.85 -18.46 -4.32
C THR A 23 18.36 -18.24 -4.53
N TRP A 24 17.88 -17.06 -4.13
CA TRP A 24 16.55 -16.56 -4.46
C TRP A 24 16.35 -16.61 -5.99
N PRO A 25 15.33 -17.33 -6.51
CA PRO A 25 15.01 -17.23 -7.92
C PRO A 25 14.29 -15.89 -8.15
N LEU A 26 14.91 -15.04 -8.96
CA LEU A 26 14.25 -13.93 -9.63
C LEU A 26 13.03 -14.49 -10.38
N CYS A 27 11.82 -14.13 -9.92
CA CYS A 27 10.58 -14.48 -10.60
C CYS A 27 10.62 -13.96 -12.05
N GLY A 28 10.74 -14.91 -12.99
CA GLY A 28 10.62 -14.67 -14.41
C GLY A 28 9.16 -14.43 -14.78
N SER A 29 8.89 -13.24 -15.31
CA SER A 29 7.62 -12.90 -15.95
C SER A 29 7.40 -13.85 -17.14
N HIS A 30 6.37 -14.69 -17.05
CA HIS A 30 5.93 -15.52 -18.16
C HIS A 30 5.47 -14.64 -19.32
N ALA A 31 6.20 -14.73 -20.43
CA ALA A 31 5.82 -14.14 -21.71
C ALA A 31 4.58 -14.84 -22.27
N VAL A 32 3.52 -14.06 -22.51
CA VAL A 32 2.34 -14.48 -23.28
C VAL A 32 2.69 -14.39 -24.77
N PRO A 33 2.43 -15.43 -25.60
CA PRO A 33 2.75 -15.37 -27.01
C PRO A 33 1.72 -14.53 -27.78
N HIS A 34 2.20 -13.47 -28.44
CA HIS A 34 1.43 -12.75 -29.45
C HIS A 34 1.31 -13.59 -30.72
N SER A 35 0.08 -13.92 -31.08
CA SER A 35 -0.28 -14.44 -32.40
C SER A 35 -0.23 -13.32 -33.44
N ARG A 36 0.44 -13.65 -34.54
CA ARG A 36 0.58 -12.90 -35.78
C ARG A 36 -0.73 -12.99 -36.57
N ASP A 37 -1.12 -11.87 -37.19
CA ASP A 37 -1.57 -11.74 -38.58
C ASP A 37 -2.63 -10.65 -38.73
N THR A 38 -2.26 -9.55 -39.39
CA THR A 38 -3.01 -9.04 -40.55
C THR A 38 -2.24 -7.90 -41.21
N ASP A 39 -1.80 -8.16 -42.43
CA ASP A 39 -1.32 -7.17 -43.40
C ASP A 39 -2.48 -6.28 -43.85
N ALA A 40 -2.29 -4.96 -43.81
CA ALA A 40 -3.07 -4.02 -44.60
C ALA A 40 -2.17 -2.86 -45.07
N SER A 41 -2.03 -2.78 -46.38
CA SER A 41 -1.34 -1.76 -47.17
C SER A 41 -1.86 -0.35 -46.89
N ILE A 42 -0.94 0.60 -46.68
CA ILE A 42 -1.21 2.03 -46.60
C ILE A 42 -0.71 2.69 -47.90
N ASP A 43 -1.66 3.17 -48.71
CA ASP A 43 -1.40 4.15 -49.75
C ASP A 43 -1.20 5.54 -49.11
N SER A 44 -0.18 6.24 -49.60
CA SER A 44 0.12 7.63 -49.27
C SER A 44 -0.81 8.56 -50.03
N ASP A 45 -1.44 9.51 -49.32
CA ASP A 45 -1.58 10.86 -49.86
C ASP A 45 -1.72 11.89 -48.74
N GLY A 46 -0.94 12.95 -48.87
CA GLY A 46 -0.79 13.99 -47.87
C GLY A 46 -1.88 15.06 -47.95
N SER A 47 -2.35 15.49 -46.79
CA SER A 47 -2.76 16.88 -46.58
C SER A 47 -2.58 17.22 -45.10
N ALA A 48 -1.71 18.17 -44.82
CA ALA A 48 -1.50 18.73 -43.49
C ALA A 48 -2.77 19.47 -43.04
N GLN A 49 -3.48 18.89 -42.06
CA GLN A 49 -4.42 19.61 -41.22
C GLN A 49 -3.88 19.58 -39.79
N SER A 50 -3.65 20.77 -39.24
CA SER A 50 -3.33 20.97 -37.82
C SER A 50 -4.52 20.50 -36.98
N ILE A 51 -4.43 19.27 -36.48
CA ILE A 51 -5.34 18.76 -35.47
C ILE A 51 -4.88 19.33 -34.13
N GLU A 52 -5.60 20.33 -33.62
CA GLU A 52 -5.64 20.56 -32.18
C GLU A 52 -6.13 19.25 -31.56
N ILE A 53 -5.29 18.60 -30.75
CA ILE A 53 -5.67 17.44 -29.94
C ILE A 53 -5.96 17.98 -28.53
N PRO A 54 -7.23 18.21 -28.14
CA PRO A 54 -7.55 18.46 -26.75
C PRO A 54 -7.49 17.13 -26.00
N GLY A 55 -7.09 17.18 -24.71
CA GLY A 55 -6.83 16.04 -23.84
C GLY A 55 -8.02 15.10 -23.58
N ILE A 56 -8.35 14.29 -24.58
CA ILE A 56 -9.45 13.31 -24.57
C ILE A 56 -8.99 11.94 -24.04
N TYR A 57 -7.69 11.62 -24.14
CA TYR A 57 -7.17 10.31 -23.69
C TYR A 57 -7.23 10.11 -22.17
N GLY A 58 -7.09 11.17 -21.36
CA GLY A 58 -7.25 11.07 -19.91
C GLY A 58 -8.70 10.77 -19.51
N LEU A 59 -9.65 11.59 -20.00
CA LEU A 59 -11.07 11.50 -19.66
C LEU A 59 -11.79 10.27 -20.24
N LEU A 60 -11.41 9.81 -21.44
CA LEU A 60 -11.97 8.58 -22.00
C LEU A 60 -11.39 7.34 -21.32
N SER A 61 -10.10 7.35 -20.96
CA SER A 61 -9.54 6.22 -20.19
C SER A 61 -10.20 6.12 -18.83
N ASP A 62 -10.36 7.23 -18.09
CA ASP A 62 -11.01 7.21 -16.77
C ASP A 62 -12.48 6.76 -16.83
N ARG A 63 -13.25 7.18 -17.84
CA ARG A 63 -14.65 6.72 -17.97
C ARG A 63 -14.76 5.27 -18.40
N LEU A 64 -13.93 4.81 -19.35
CA LEU A 64 -13.92 3.39 -19.74
C LEU A 64 -13.41 2.51 -18.59
N TRP A 65 -12.44 2.99 -17.81
CA TRP A 65 -11.88 2.27 -16.67
C TRP A 65 -12.82 2.27 -15.48
N ARG A 66 -13.40 3.40 -15.05
CA ARG A 66 -14.46 3.39 -14.01
C ARG A 66 -15.60 2.44 -14.41
N SER A 67 -16.05 2.50 -15.66
CA SER A 67 -17.07 1.56 -16.18
C SER A 67 -16.65 0.09 -16.08
N LYS A 68 -15.43 -0.26 -16.50
CA LYS A 68 -14.97 -1.65 -16.52
C LYS A 68 -14.63 -2.17 -15.12
N THR A 69 -13.98 -1.34 -14.33
CA THR A 69 -13.44 -1.67 -13.01
C THR A 69 -14.49 -1.61 -11.90
N GLU A 70 -15.42 -0.65 -11.94
CA GLU A 70 -16.63 -0.72 -11.11
C GLU A 70 -17.50 -1.91 -11.51
N SER A 71 -17.53 -2.33 -12.79
CA SER A 71 -18.28 -3.53 -13.20
C SER A 71 -17.64 -4.84 -12.76
N GLU A 72 -16.31 -4.90 -12.64
CA GLU A 72 -15.56 -6.09 -12.21
C GLU A 72 -15.50 -6.20 -10.67
N ILE A 73 -15.31 -5.09 -9.94
CA ILE A 73 -15.36 -5.09 -8.46
C ILE A 73 -16.80 -5.33 -7.96
N ALA A 74 -17.81 -4.73 -8.60
CA ALA A 74 -19.19 -4.80 -8.11
C ALA A 74 -19.91 -6.14 -8.36
N ARG A 75 -19.21 -7.18 -8.86
CA ARG A 75 -19.87 -8.43 -9.30
C ARG A 75 -19.22 -9.73 -8.85
N LEU A 76 -18.16 -9.68 -8.03
CA LEU A 76 -17.60 -10.93 -7.52
C LEU A 76 -18.66 -11.68 -6.71
N GLN A 77 -19.04 -12.86 -7.19
CA GLN A 77 -19.94 -13.73 -6.46
C GLN A 77 -19.26 -14.16 -5.15
N PRO A 78 -20.00 -14.44 -4.07
CA PRO A 78 -19.41 -14.87 -2.80
C PRO A 78 -18.44 -16.06 -2.94
N GLN A 79 -18.70 -16.98 -3.88
CA GLN A 79 -17.78 -18.09 -4.18
C GLN A 79 -16.48 -17.64 -4.81
N GLU A 80 -16.52 -16.70 -5.76
CA GLU A 80 -15.32 -16.15 -6.40
C GLU A 80 -14.44 -15.41 -5.39
N VAL A 81 -15.07 -14.73 -4.42
CA VAL A 81 -14.35 -14.12 -3.29
C VAL A 81 -13.63 -15.17 -2.46
N MET A 82 -14.29 -16.29 -2.14
CA MET A 82 -13.68 -17.39 -1.37
C MET A 82 -12.51 -18.04 -2.12
N ASP A 83 -12.65 -18.23 -3.43
CA ASP A 83 -11.60 -18.79 -4.28
C ASP A 83 -10.40 -17.86 -4.34
N TYR A 84 -10.63 -16.56 -4.52
CA TYR A 84 -9.57 -15.56 -4.53
C TYR A 84 -8.85 -15.43 -3.18
N LEU A 85 -9.57 -15.43 -2.05
CA LEU A 85 -8.93 -15.40 -0.74
C LEU A 85 -8.15 -16.69 -0.44
N GLN A 86 -8.59 -17.84 -0.99
CA GLN A 86 -7.83 -19.08 -0.92
C GLN A 86 -6.53 -18.97 -1.72
N GLU A 87 -6.58 -18.41 -2.93
CA GLU A 87 -5.39 -18.17 -3.76
C GLU A 87 -4.38 -17.27 -3.04
N CYS A 88 -4.83 -16.18 -2.42
CA CYS A 88 -3.97 -15.32 -1.60
C CYS A 88 -3.33 -16.10 -0.43
N ALA A 89 -4.10 -16.99 0.20
CA ALA A 89 -3.63 -17.80 1.32
C ALA A 89 -2.61 -18.88 0.91
N GLU A 90 -2.79 -19.47 -0.27
CA GLU A 90 -1.86 -20.45 -0.85
C GLU A 90 -0.58 -19.79 -1.36
N GLY A 91 -0.70 -18.63 -2.02
CA GLY A 91 0.44 -17.82 -2.46
C GLY A 91 1.21 -17.16 -1.32
N ARG A 92 0.63 -17.10 -0.12
CA ARG A 92 1.19 -16.41 1.07
C ARG A 92 1.52 -14.95 0.78
N GLU A 93 0.67 -14.31 -0.03
CA GLU A 93 0.86 -12.93 -0.47
C GLU A 93 -0.46 -12.16 -0.47
N GLY A 94 -0.35 -10.84 -0.58
CA GLY A 94 -1.48 -9.94 -0.75
C GLY A 94 -2.28 -9.59 0.51
N LEU A 95 -1.85 -10.04 1.70
CA LEU A 95 -2.46 -9.67 2.97
C LEU A 95 -1.51 -8.85 3.81
N ASP A 96 -2.03 -7.78 4.39
CA ASP A 96 -1.35 -7.00 5.42
C ASP A 96 -1.94 -7.22 6.82
N ALA A 97 -1.29 -6.64 7.82
CA ALA A 97 -1.68 -6.75 9.22
C ALA A 97 -3.13 -6.31 9.49
N PHE A 98 -3.62 -5.26 8.82
CA PHE A 98 -4.96 -4.71 9.02
C PHE A 98 -6.03 -5.59 8.38
N GLN A 99 -5.77 -6.11 7.19
CA GLN A 99 -6.63 -7.11 6.55
C GLN A 99 -6.76 -8.36 7.42
N PHE A 100 -5.64 -8.86 7.93
CA PHE A 100 -5.64 -10.03 8.81
C PHE A 100 -6.32 -9.75 10.15
N LEU A 101 -6.20 -8.54 10.69
CA LEU A 101 -6.98 -8.11 11.85
C LEU A 101 -8.49 -8.17 11.58
N GLY A 102 -8.93 -7.76 10.39
CA GLY A 102 -10.33 -7.87 9.95
C GLY A 102 -10.85 -9.30 10.00
N PHE A 103 -10.05 -10.26 9.54
CA PHE A 103 -10.35 -11.69 9.60
C PHE A 103 -10.40 -12.23 11.04
N ILE A 104 -9.34 -12.02 11.82
CA ILE A 104 -9.24 -12.53 13.20
C ILE A 104 -10.33 -11.94 14.09
N TRP A 105 -10.67 -10.66 13.87
CA TRP A 105 -11.75 -10.01 14.61
C TRP A 105 -13.11 -10.63 14.32
N ALA A 106 -13.38 -11.07 13.09
CA ALA A 106 -14.65 -11.66 12.72
C ALA A 106 -14.79 -13.09 13.28
N THR A 107 -13.73 -13.89 13.17
CA THR A 107 -13.74 -15.32 13.51
C THR A 107 -13.80 -15.58 15.02
N ARG A 108 -13.43 -14.60 15.86
CA ARG A 108 -13.64 -14.55 17.33
C ARG A 108 -13.56 -15.90 18.06
N GLU A 109 -12.55 -16.72 17.75
CA GLU A 109 -12.28 -17.92 18.52
C GLU A 109 -11.62 -17.54 19.85
N ARG A 110 -12.43 -17.01 20.78
CA ARG A 110 -12.04 -16.55 22.14
C ARG A 110 -11.03 -15.37 22.11
N CYS A 111 -10.88 -14.67 23.24
CA CYS A 111 -9.85 -13.64 23.41
C CYS A 111 -8.49 -14.32 23.52
N ASP A 112 -8.08 -14.97 22.43
CA ASP A 112 -6.82 -15.68 22.35
C ASP A 112 -5.67 -14.67 22.33
N HIS A 113 -4.53 -15.06 22.89
CA HIS A 113 -3.30 -14.27 22.88
C HIS A 113 -2.94 -13.81 21.46
N HIS A 114 -3.32 -14.59 20.46
CA HIS A 114 -3.12 -14.26 19.06
C HIS A 114 -3.85 -12.97 18.62
N VAL A 115 -5.08 -12.72 19.08
CA VAL A 115 -5.81 -11.48 18.74
C VAL A 115 -5.05 -10.27 19.27
N VAL A 116 -4.55 -10.36 20.50
CA VAL A 116 -3.76 -9.30 21.14
C VAL A 116 -2.47 -9.05 20.37
N LEU A 117 -1.78 -10.12 19.93
CA LEU A 117 -0.58 -10.01 19.11
C LEU A 117 -0.84 -9.33 17.77
N VAL A 118 -1.91 -9.68 17.06
CA VAL A 118 -2.26 -9.03 15.78
C VAL A 118 -2.59 -7.55 16.01
N CYS A 119 -3.36 -7.22 17.05
CA CYS A 119 -3.61 -5.81 17.38
C CYS A 119 -2.32 -5.04 17.72
N LEU A 120 -1.37 -5.67 18.42
CA LEU A 120 -0.08 -5.07 18.73
C LEU A 120 0.75 -4.83 17.46
N LYS A 121 0.72 -5.77 16.49
CA LYS A 121 1.34 -5.58 15.18
C LYS A 121 0.75 -4.37 14.45
N CYS A 122 -0.58 -4.26 14.36
CA CYS A 122 -1.24 -3.09 13.76
C CYS A 122 -0.92 -1.79 14.49
N LEU A 123 -0.85 -1.80 15.83
CA LEU A 123 -0.46 -0.62 16.61
C LEU A 123 0.98 -0.22 16.30
N LEU A 124 1.89 -1.19 16.19
CA LEU A 124 3.28 -0.95 15.81
C LEU A 124 3.36 -0.33 14.40
N CYS A 125 2.60 -0.86 13.44
CA CYS A 125 2.45 -0.27 12.10
C CYS A 125 2.03 1.20 12.19
N VAL A 126 0.95 1.49 12.91
CA VAL A 126 0.43 2.86 13.05
C VAL A 126 1.45 3.82 13.68
N CYS A 127 2.16 3.36 14.71
CA CYS A 127 3.12 4.16 15.47
C CYS A 127 4.47 4.34 14.77
N VAL A 128 4.83 3.48 13.81
CA VAL A 128 6.16 3.49 13.19
C VAL A 128 6.11 3.91 11.73
N GLN A 129 5.19 3.40 10.90
CA GLN A 129 5.22 3.64 9.45
C GLN A 129 5.04 5.13 9.15
N LEU A 130 3.88 5.70 9.48
CA LEU A 130 3.60 7.10 9.17
C LEU A 130 4.51 8.08 9.94
N PRO A 131 4.72 7.94 11.27
CA PRO A 131 5.65 8.81 11.99
C PRO A 131 7.10 8.69 11.49
N GLY A 132 7.58 7.49 11.17
CA GLY A 132 8.93 7.26 10.65
C GLY A 132 9.15 7.94 9.30
N THR A 133 8.20 7.79 8.36
CA THR A 133 8.23 8.51 7.08
C THR A 133 8.23 10.02 7.27
N ILE A 134 7.44 10.53 8.23
CA ILE A 134 7.38 11.97 8.53
C ILE A 134 8.69 12.47 9.16
N MET A 135 9.33 11.67 10.02
CA MET A 135 10.63 12.01 10.59
C MET A 135 11.70 12.12 9.51
N ILE A 136 11.76 11.17 8.57
CA ILE A 136 12.67 11.24 7.41
C ILE A 136 12.40 12.53 6.62
N LEU A 137 11.14 12.84 6.34
CA LEU A 137 10.77 14.06 5.62
C LEU A 137 11.18 15.33 6.37
N GLN A 138 11.04 15.36 7.70
CA GLN A 138 11.43 16.49 8.54
C GLN A 138 12.95 16.68 8.59
N GLU A 139 13.71 15.59 8.66
CA GLU A 139 15.17 15.60 8.63
C GLU A 139 15.67 16.19 7.32
N LEU A 140 15.17 15.69 6.18
CA LEU A 140 15.48 16.22 4.85
C LEU A 140 15.12 17.70 4.71
N HIS A 141 13.97 18.09 5.27
CA HIS A 141 13.56 19.48 5.25
C HIS A 141 14.46 20.37 6.12
N PHE A 142 14.92 19.88 7.26
CA PHE A 142 15.83 20.61 8.14
C PHE A 142 17.20 20.78 7.48
N GLU A 143 17.76 19.70 6.94
CA GLU A 143 19.01 19.72 6.19
C GLU A 143 18.92 20.67 4.98
N SER A 144 17.78 20.68 4.28
CA SER A 144 17.57 21.59 3.16
C SER A 144 17.73 23.07 3.53
N LYS A 145 17.48 23.46 4.79
CA LYS A 145 17.54 24.86 5.25
C LYS A 145 18.95 25.31 5.62
N HIS A 146 19.92 24.42 5.75
CA HIS A 146 21.29 24.78 6.07
C HIS A 146 22.10 25.00 4.77
N PRO A 147 22.36 26.26 4.37
CA PRO A 147 22.90 26.59 3.05
C PRO A 147 24.38 26.18 2.84
N GLU A 148 25.03 25.62 3.85
CA GLU A 148 26.45 25.25 3.79
C GLU A 148 26.70 23.93 3.06
N THR A 149 25.66 23.11 2.86
CA THR A 149 25.71 21.86 2.10
C THR A 149 25.29 22.11 0.66
N GLY A 150 26.26 22.46 -0.19
CA GLY A 150 26.20 22.52 -1.66
C GLY A 150 24.81 22.31 -2.29
N ARG A 151 23.93 23.30 -2.16
CA ARG A 151 22.70 23.34 -2.94
C ARG A 151 23.08 23.36 -4.42
N CYS A 152 22.25 22.78 -5.29
CA CYS A 152 22.19 23.29 -6.65
C CYS A 152 22.01 24.81 -6.51
N GLU A 153 23.01 25.60 -6.91
CA GLU A 153 22.90 27.06 -6.86
C GLU A 153 21.57 27.45 -7.50
N GLU A 154 20.87 28.43 -6.92
CA GLU A 154 19.67 29.06 -7.48
C GLU A 154 20.02 29.84 -8.77
N ASP A 155 20.87 29.27 -9.63
CA ASP A 155 20.95 29.65 -11.01
C ASP A 155 19.56 29.51 -11.61
N GLU A 156 19.23 30.44 -12.51
CA GLU A 156 17.93 30.54 -13.16
C GLU A 156 17.36 29.15 -13.43
N ILE A 157 16.17 28.86 -12.88
CA ILE A 157 15.53 27.56 -13.05
C ILE A 157 15.41 27.28 -14.55
N ASP A 158 16.37 26.52 -15.07
CA ASP A 158 16.49 26.31 -16.49
C ASP A 158 15.30 25.52 -17.00
N LEU A 159 14.90 25.75 -18.25
CA LEU A 159 13.85 24.98 -18.91
C LEU A 159 14.10 23.47 -18.79
N LEU A 160 15.38 23.05 -18.83
CA LEU A 160 15.80 21.66 -18.64
C LEU A 160 15.47 21.17 -17.22
N HIS A 161 15.70 21.98 -16.19
CA HIS A 161 15.40 21.62 -14.80
C HIS A 161 13.89 21.47 -14.58
N MET A 162 13.09 22.40 -15.13
CA MET A 162 11.62 22.30 -15.11
C MET A 162 11.11 21.08 -15.87
N LEU A 163 11.72 20.76 -17.02
CA LEU A 163 11.36 19.59 -17.80
C LEU A 163 11.67 18.30 -17.02
N MET A 164 12.84 18.21 -16.39
CA MET A 164 13.23 17.06 -15.56
C MET A 164 12.32 16.88 -14.35
N LEU A 165 11.97 17.97 -13.64
CA LEU A 165 11.01 17.94 -12.53
C LEU A 165 9.62 17.49 -13.02
N GLY A 166 9.17 17.98 -14.18
CA GLY A 166 7.90 17.57 -14.78
C GLY A 166 7.87 16.10 -15.18
N LEU A 167 8.96 15.58 -15.77
CA LEU A 167 9.09 14.17 -16.12
C LEU A 167 9.12 13.28 -14.87
N LEU A 168 9.88 13.69 -13.84
CA LEU A 168 9.95 12.98 -12.57
C LEU A 168 8.59 12.97 -11.86
N GLY A 169 7.92 14.12 -11.76
CA GLY A 169 6.59 14.21 -11.16
C GLY A 169 5.54 13.39 -11.91
N SER A 170 5.65 13.31 -13.25
CA SER A 170 4.78 12.46 -14.07
C SER A 170 5.07 10.97 -13.85
N PHE A 171 6.35 10.59 -13.73
CA PHE A 171 6.78 9.23 -13.41
C PHE A 171 6.28 8.81 -12.03
N GLU A 172 6.47 9.65 -11.02
CA GLU A 172 6.00 9.42 -9.64
C GLU A 172 4.47 9.36 -9.57
N ALA A 173 3.74 10.22 -10.28
CA ALA A 173 2.28 10.14 -10.37
C ALA A 173 1.82 8.82 -11.02
N MET A 174 2.50 8.37 -12.08
CA MET A 174 2.21 7.09 -12.72
C MET A 174 2.52 5.92 -11.78
N PHE A 175 3.68 5.94 -11.12
CA PHE A 175 4.07 4.92 -10.15
C PHE A 175 3.11 4.86 -8.98
N PHE A 176 2.69 6.02 -8.47
CA PHE A 176 1.65 6.15 -7.46
C PHE A 176 0.33 5.54 -7.91
N LEU A 177 -0.14 5.84 -9.12
CA LEU A 177 -1.36 5.25 -9.66
C LEU A 177 -1.26 3.71 -9.79
N VAL A 178 -0.13 3.19 -10.26
CA VAL A 178 0.10 1.75 -10.37
C VAL A 178 0.07 1.09 -9.01
N ARG A 179 0.72 1.68 -8.01
CA ARG A 179 0.81 1.15 -6.66
C ARG A 179 -0.48 1.33 -5.86
N TYR A 180 -1.17 2.45 -6.02
CA TYR A 180 -2.54 2.66 -5.56
C TYR A 180 -3.43 1.52 -6.04
N ARG A 181 -3.40 1.21 -7.35
CA ARG A 181 -4.16 0.07 -7.87
C ARG A 181 -3.72 -1.23 -7.21
N SER A 182 -2.43 -1.48 -7.10
CA SER A 182 -1.92 -2.68 -6.40
C SER A 182 -2.50 -2.82 -5.00
N ILE A 183 -2.52 -1.74 -4.20
CA ILE A 183 -3.10 -1.76 -2.84
C ILE A 183 -4.60 -2.00 -2.92
N VAL A 184 -5.37 -1.26 -3.72
CA VAL A 184 -6.84 -1.43 -3.81
C VAL A 184 -7.22 -2.86 -4.25
N TYR A 185 -6.44 -3.48 -5.13
CA TYR A 185 -6.71 -4.84 -5.63
C TYR A 185 -6.03 -5.95 -4.82
N SER A 186 -5.32 -5.63 -3.74
CA SER A 186 -4.61 -6.63 -2.94
C SER A 186 -5.52 -7.22 -1.86
N GLY A 187 -5.60 -8.55 -1.82
CA GLY A 187 -6.25 -9.30 -0.75
C GLY A 187 -7.65 -8.81 -0.42
N MET A 188 -7.90 -8.53 0.86
CA MET A 188 -9.23 -8.14 1.33
C MET A 188 -9.65 -6.72 0.92
N TYR A 189 -8.76 -5.89 0.37
CA TYR A 189 -9.12 -4.54 -0.14
C TYR A 189 -9.91 -4.59 -1.44
N ARG A 190 -9.81 -5.70 -2.19
CA ARG A 190 -10.58 -5.93 -3.41
C ARG A 190 -12.08 -6.09 -3.15
N LEU A 191 -12.48 -6.37 -1.91
CA LEU A 191 -13.87 -6.53 -1.53
C LEU A 191 -14.64 -5.21 -1.68
N ASP A 192 -15.89 -5.27 -2.11
CA ASP A 192 -16.78 -4.10 -2.12
C ASP A 192 -17.18 -3.76 -0.67
N LEU A 193 -16.37 -2.91 -0.04
CA LEU A 193 -16.52 -2.49 1.34
C LEU A 193 -17.73 -1.55 1.55
N GLU A 194 -18.24 -0.93 0.48
CA GLU A 194 -19.37 0.02 0.55
C GLU A 194 -20.70 -0.70 0.54
N LYS A 195 -20.85 -1.70 -0.35
CA LYS A 195 -22.14 -2.38 -0.50
C LYS A 195 -22.36 -3.48 0.52
N LEU A 196 -21.36 -3.86 1.32
CA LEU A 196 -21.36 -4.90 2.37
C LEU A 196 -21.90 -6.29 1.93
N ASN A 197 -22.44 -6.42 0.71
CA ASN A 197 -23.18 -7.58 0.23
C ASN A 197 -22.26 -8.71 -0.23
N ASN A 198 -21.00 -8.40 -0.54
CA ASN A 198 -20.00 -9.36 -1.02
C ASN A 198 -18.89 -9.62 0.01
N ILE A 199 -19.03 -9.11 1.24
CA ILE A 199 -18.05 -9.36 2.29
C ILE A 199 -18.39 -10.70 2.95
N PRO A 200 -17.45 -11.66 2.98
CA PRO A 200 -17.69 -12.91 3.70
C PRO A 200 -17.97 -12.67 5.18
N ASP A 201 -18.85 -13.47 5.78
CA ASP A 201 -19.27 -13.30 7.19
C ASP A 201 -18.09 -13.36 8.19
N PHE A 202 -16.97 -13.98 7.79
CA PHE A 202 -15.73 -14.08 8.55
C PHE A 202 -14.73 -12.94 8.30
N VAL A 203 -15.13 -11.84 7.66
CA VAL A 203 -14.30 -10.64 7.51
C VAL A 203 -15.05 -9.44 8.09
N ARG A 204 -14.41 -8.70 8.99
CA ARG A 204 -14.94 -7.42 9.49
C ARG A 204 -14.46 -6.27 8.61
N PRO A 205 -15.38 -5.45 8.07
CA PRO A 205 -15.00 -4.36 7.16
C PRO A 205 -14.18 -3.27 7.84
N GLY A 206 -14.45 -2.93 9.10
CA GLY A 206 -13.80 -1.80 9.80
C GLY A 206 -12.26 -1.81 9.73
N PRO A 207 -11.57 -2.84 10.23
CA PRO A 207 -10.11 -2.96 10.13
C PRO A 207 -9.57 -2.92 8.70
N VAL A 208 -10.28 -3.53 7.75
CA VAL A 208 -9.90 -3.57 6.34
C VAL A 208 -10.00 -2.17 5.73
N ILE A 209 -11.09 -1.46 5.97
CA ILE A 209 -11.27 -0.07 5.52
C ILE A 209 -10.17 0.83 6.09
N PHE A 210 -9.92 0.73 7.39
CA PHE A 210 -8.89 1.51 8.06
C PHE A 210 -7.50 1.25 7.49
N GLY A 211 -7.13 -0.03 7.33
CA GLY A 211 -5.85 -0.41 6.74
C GLY A 211 -5.68 0.15 5.34
N ARG A 212 -6.72 0.06 4.50
CA ARG A 212 -6.71 0.63 3.15
C ARG A 212 -6.39 2.12 3.16
N VAL A 213 -7.07 2.90 3.99
CA VAL A 213 -6.82 4.35 4.08
C VAL A 213 -5.44 4.64 4.66
N TYR A 214 -5.04 3.94 5.72
CA TYR A 214 -3.76 4.13 6.40
C TYR A 214 -2.57 3.82 5.47
N ASN A 215 -2.62 2.69 4.77
CA ASN A 215 -1.55 2.26 3.86
C ASN A 215 -1.43 3.21 2.66
N MET A 216 -2.56 3.71 2.16
CA MET A 216 -2.53 4.74 1.12
C MET A 216 -1.91 6.06 1.59
N LEU A 217 -2.17 6.48 2.84
CA LEU A 217 -1.53 7.66 3.41
C LEU A 217 -0.02 7.45 3.59
N CYS A 218 0.40 6.29 4.08
CA CYS A 218 1.83 5.94 4.20
C CYS A 218 2.51 5.98 2.83
N TYR A 219 1.91 5.34 1.84
CA TYR A 219 2.43 5.29 0.47
C TYR A 219 2.48 6.67 -0.18
N SER A 220 1.45 7.50 -0.01
CA SER A 220 1.43 8.90 -0.49
C SER A 220 2.56 9.72 0.14
N THR A 221 2.76 9.57 1.45
CA THR A 221 3.84 10.26 2.18
C THR A 221 5.22 9.77 1.74
N MET A 222 5.35 8.49 1.42
CA MET A 222 6.57 7.90 0.87
C MET A 222 6.93 8.48 -0.50
N CYS A 223 5.99 8.53 -1.46
CA CYS A 223 6.21 9.17 -2.77
C CYS A 223 6.59 10.65 -2.64
N TRP A 224 6.03 11.34 -1.66
CA TRP A 224 6.42 12.71 -1.38
C TRP A 224 7.85 12.79 -0.81
N SER A 225 8.20 11.87 0.09
CA SER A 225 9.52 11.80 0.69
C SER A 225 10.60 11.39 -0.30
N SER A 226 10.31 10.51 -1.27
CA SER A 226 11.24 10.14 -2.35
C SER A 226 11.60 11.33 -3.24
N LEU A 227 10.61 12.17 -3.57
CA LEU A 227 10.85 13.42 -4.28
C LEU A 227 11.77 14.34 -3.49
N HIS A 228 11.49 14.58 -2.20
CA HIS A 228 12.35 15.41 -1.37
C HIS A 228 13.76 14.84 -1.22
N LEU A 229 13.91 13.52 -1.11
CA LEU A 229 15.21 12.86 -1.06
C LEU A 229 16.05 13.15 -2.29
N LEU A 230 15.46 13.06 -3.48
CA LEU A 230 16.20 13.28 -4.71
C LEU A 230 16.77 14.70 -4.81
N TYR A 231 16.05 15.70 -4.27
CA TYR A 231 16.44 17.10 -4.34
C TYR A 231 17.35 17.55 -3.20
N HIS A 232 17.21 16.94 -2.02
CA HIS A 232 17.88 17.43 -0.81
C HIS A 232 18.96 16.51 -0.27
N ALA A 233 19.06 15.27 -0.73
CA ALA A 233 20.13 14.38 -0.28
C ALA A 233 21.51 14.95 -0.69
N PRO A 234 22.43 15.16 0.25
CA PRO A 234 23.74 15.75 -0.04
C PRO A 234 24.66 14.78 -0.79
N ASN A 235 24.39 13.47 -0.75
CA ASN A 235 25.13 12.46 -1.47
C ASN A 235 24.25 11.25 -1.84
N MET A 236 24.72 10.48 -2.84
CA MET A 236 24.00 9.31 -3.35
C MET A 236 23.83 8.20 -2.31
N LEU A 237 24.77 8.06 -1.38
CA LEU A 237 24.72 7.03 -0.34
C LEU A 237 23.54 7.28 0.61
N GLU A 238 23.39 8.51 1.10
CA GLU A 238 22.27 8.91 1.96
C GLU A 238 20.94 8.80 1.22
N MET A 239 20.90 9.19 -0.06
CA MET A 239 19.71 8.98 -0.89
C MET A 239 19.30 7.51 -0.91
N ILE A 240 20.23 6.59 -1.21
CA ILE A 240 19.96 5.15 -1.26
C ILE A 240 19.52 4.61 0.11
N LEU A 241 20.22 4.97 1.19
CA LEU A 241 19.89 4.49 2.54
C LEU A 241 18.50 4.96 2.99
N ASN A 242 18.17 6.22 2.74
CA ASN A 242 16.85 6.75 3.07
C ASN A 242 15.75 6.16 2.16
N CYS A 243 16.03 5.88 0.89
CA CYS A 243 15.10 5.15 0.03
C CYS A 243 14.81 3.73 0.55
N VAL A 244 15.85 3.00 0.98
CA VAL A 244 15.67 1.66 1.58
C VAL A 244 14.90 1.74 2.89
N ALA A 245 15.17 2.76 3.72
CA ALA A 245 14.41 2.98 4.95
C ALA A 245 12.93 3.27 4.68
N LEU A 246 12.63 4.12 3.69
CA LEU A 246 11.26 4.42 3.26
C LEU A 246 10.53 3.19 2.72
N ASP A 247 11.19 2.38 1.89
CA ASP A 247 10.64 1.13 1.36
C ASP A 247 10.31 0.14 2.49
N PHE A 248 11.25 -0.03 3.43
CA PHE A 248 11.02 -0.85 4.64
C PHE A 248 9.84 -0.33 5.47
N MET A 249 9.72 0.98 5.66
CA MET A 249 8.61 1.57 6.41
C MET A 249 7.27 1.29 5.74
N VAL A 250 7.17 1.40 4.41
CA VAL A 250 5.93 1.15 3.69
C VAL A 250 5.56 -0.32 3.65
N GLU A 251 6.52 -1.24 3.53
CA GLU A 251 6.26 -2.69 3.49
C GLU A 251 6.11 -3.33 4.87
N MET A 252 6.28 -2.58 5.96
CA MET A 252 6.31 -3.13 7.31
C MET A 252 5.03 -3.90 7.70
N ASP A 253 3.86 -3.41 7.32
CA ASP A 253 2.57 -4.06 7.59
C ASP A 253 2.36 -5.37 6.83
N ASN A 254 2.87 -5.46 5.60
CA ASN A 254 2.93 -6.71 4.85
C ASN A 254 3.84 -7.72 5.57
N MET A 255 5.03 -7.28 5.99
CA MET A 255 6.00 -8.13 6.71
C MET A 255 5.48 -8.61 8.09
N MET A 256 4.50 -7.92 8.67
CA MET A 256 3.88 -8.35 9.93
C MET A 256 2.98 -9.57 9.77
N VAL A 257 2.56 -9.92 8.55
CA VAL A 257 1.78 -11.14 8.28
C VAL A 257 2.72 -12.31 8.04
N THR A 258 2.57 -13.35 8.85
CA THR A 258 3.45 -14.52 8.81
C THR A 258 2.81 -15.67 8.05
N SER A 259 3.59 -16.67 7.64
CA SER A 259 3.04 -17.88 7.01
C SER A 259 2.03 -18.62 7.89
N ALA A 260 2.15 -18.50 9.22
CA ALA A 260 1.18 -19.06 10.17
C ALA A 260 -0.19 -18.36 10.08
N ASP A 261 -0.19 -17.05 9.81
CA ASP A 261 -1.40 -16.25 9.63
C ASP A 261 -2.14 -16.70 8.36
N TYR A 262 -1.41 -16.86 7.25
CA TYR A 262 -1.93 -17.41 6.00
C TYR A 262 -2.51 -18.83 6.15
N HIS A 263 -1.81 -19.72 6.84
CA HIS A 263 -2.31 -21.08 7.09
C HIS A 263 -3.62 -21.08 7.91
N LYS A 264 -3.79 -20.15 8.85
CA LYS A 264 -5.06 -20.01 9.58
C LYS A 264 -6.20 -19.57 8.67
N LEU A 265 -5.96 -18.59 7.80
CA LEU A 265 -6.95 -18.16 6.83
C LEU A 265 -7.32 -19.29 5.87
N GLN A 266 -6.33 -19.96 5.30
CA GLN A 266 -6.53 -21.09 4.38
C GLN A 266 -7.38 -22.18 5.03
N LYS A 267 -7.02 -22.59 6.25
CA LYS A 267 -7.77 -23.60 6.99
C LYS A 267 -9.22 -23.17 7.21
N HIS A 268 -9.46 -21.92 7.60
CA HIS A 268 -10.81 -21.40 7.81
C HIS A 268 -11.64 -21.45 6.54
N ILE A 269 -11.07 -21.00 5.41
CA ILE A 269 -11.72 -21.02 4.10
C ILE A 269 -12.07 -22.46 3.68
N MET A 270 -11.15 -23.41 3.86
CA MET A 270 -11.40 -24.82 3.55
C MET A 270 -12.51 -25.42 4.42
N ASP A 271 -12.49 -25.16 5.73
CA ASP A 271 -13.52 -25.64 6.66
C ASP A 271 -14.91 -25.07 6.32
N GLU A 272 -14.97 -23.81 5.88
CA GLU A 272 -16.21 -23.17 5.46
C GLU A 272 -16.72 -23.69 4.11
N LYS A 273 -15.84 -23.91 3.13
CA LYS A 273 -16.18 -24.56 1.87
C LYS A 273 -16.78 -25.95 2.10
N GLN A 274 -16.13 -26.78 2.93
CA GLN A 274 -16.62 -28.10 3.29
C GLN A 274 -18.00 -28.04 3.97
N ARG A 275 -18.21 -27.07 4.87
CA ARG A 275 -19.51 -26.88 5.54
C ARG A 275 -20.60 -26.51 4.54
N ASN A 276 -20.29 -25.63 3.58
CA ASN A 276 -21.23 -25.22 2.54
C ASN A 276 -21.59 -26.39 1.60
N GLU A 277 -20.63 -27.24 1.25
CA GLU A 277 -20.87 -28.47 0.48
C GLU A 277 -21.76 -29.47 1.24
N GLN A 278 -21.51 -29.67 2.54
CA GLN A 278 -22.33 -30.55 3.39
C GLN A 278 -23.77 -30.04 3.49
N LEU A 279 -23.95 -28.73 3.69
CA LEU A 279 -25.27 -28.11 3.70
C LEU A 279 -25.98 -28.33 2.37
N HIS A 280 -25.28 -28.13 1.25
CA HIS A 280 -25.85 -28.33 -0.07
C HIS A 280 -26.28 -29.80 -0.31
N ARG A 281 -25.46 -30.77 0.11
CA ARG A 281 -25.80 -32.21 0.05
C ARG A 281 -27.00 -32.58 0.93
N SER A 282 -27.17 -31.91 2.06
CA SER A 282 -28.29 -32.15 2.98
C SER A 282 -29.63 -31.55 2.51
N GLY A 283 -29.65 -30.82 1.39
CA GLY A 283 -30.85 -30.13 0.90
C GLY A 283 -31.32 -28.98 1.80
N LEU A 284 -30.55 -28.64 2.84
CA LEU A 284 -30.83 -27.51 3.69
C LEU A 284 -30.39 -26.22 2.96
N PRO A 285 -31.21 -25.16 2.98
CA PRO A 285 -30.77 -23.88 2.46
C PRO A 285 -29.51 -23.46 3.21
N PRO A 286 -28.53 -22.83 2.53
CA PRO A 286 -27.37 -22.27 3.20
C PRO A 286 -27.88 -21.32 4.28
N LYS A 287 -27.61 -21.65 5.54
CA LYS A 287 -27.86 -20.70 6.63
C LYS A 287 -26.93 -19.53 6.36
N ARG A 288 -27.47 -18.39 5.88
CA ARG A 288 -26.77 -17.11 5.98
C ARG A 288 -26.30 -16.99 7.42
N GLY A 289 -25.01 -16.83 7.62
CA GLY A 289 -24.30 -16.98 8.87
C GLY A 289 -24.60 -15.86 9.86
N HIS A 290 -25.87 -15.52 10.08
CA HIS A 290 -26.32 -14.94 11.33
C HIS A 290 -26.23 -16.03 12.40
N SER A 291 -25.00 -16.41 12.75
CA SER A 291 -24.72 -16.98 14.05
C SER A 291 -25.30 -15.98 15.06
N GLU A 292 -26.43 -16.34 15.68
CA GLU A 292 -26.97 -15.55 16.78
C GLU A 292 -25.81 -15.25 17.75
N PRO A 293 -25.60 -13.97 18.12
CA PRO A 293 -24.50 -13.61 18.99
C PRO A 293 -24.71 -14.32 20.33
N LYS A 294 -24.06 -15.47 20.52
CA LYS A 294 -24.00 -16.19 21.80
C LYS A 294 -23.60 -15.17 22.86
N ARG A 295 -24.48 -15.02 23.87
CA ARG A 295 -24.44 -14.01 24.93
C ARG A 295 -23.01 -13.62 25.32
N ARG A 296 -22.73 -12.34 25.06
CA ARG A 296 -21.48 -11.61 25.20
C ARG A 296 -20.90 -11.69 26.62
N SER A 297 -19.71 -12.28 26.75
CA SER A 297 -18.86 -12.18 27.95
C SER A 297 -17.88 -11.01 27.79
N ARG A 298 -17.42 -10.45 28.92
CA ARG A 298 -16.71 -9.17 29.12
C ARG A 298 -15.50 -8.85 28.20
N SER A 299 -15.01 -9.80 27.41
CA SER A 299 -13.85 -9.64 26.53
C SER A 299 -14.09 -8.65 25.36
N ILE A 300 -15.35 -8.36 25.02
CA ILE A 300 -15.71 -7.38 23.97
C ILE A 300 -15.22 -5.96 24.30
N CYS A 301 -15.10 -5.63 25.59
CA CYS A 301 -14.68 -4.30 26.00
C CYS A 301 -13.23 -4.00 25.60
N PHE A 302 -12.33 -4.99 25.65
CA PHE A 302 -10.91 -4.75 25.39
C PHE A 302 -10.63 -4.46 23.91
N CYS A 303 -11.08 -5.32 22.99
CA CYS A 303 -10.88 -5.09 21.56
C CYS A 303 -11.59 -3.82 21.09
N HIS A 304 -12.81 -3.56 21.58
CA HIS A 304 -13.53 -2.33 21.24
C HIS A 304 -12.79 -1.08 21.73
N ASN A 305 -12.30 -1.07 22.98
CA ASN A 305 -11.51 0.04 23.49
C ASN A 305 -10.20 0.20 22.73
N LEU A 306 -9.54 -0.90 22.35
CA LEU A 306 -8.30 -0.86 21.58
C LEU A 306 -8.54 -0.31 20.16
N TRP A 307 -9.63 -0.69 19.50
CA TRP A 307 -10.02 -0.13 18.22
C TRP A 307 -10.39 1.34 18.30
N SER A 308 -11.18 1.73 19.30
CA SER A 308 -11.43 3.15 19.56
C SER A 308 -10.13 3.91 19.82
N THR A 309 -9.15 3.29 20.49
CA THR A 309 -7.83 3.88 20.72
C THR A 309 -7.04 4.00 19.43
N LEU A 310 -7.02 2.98 18.57
CA LEU A 310 -6.38 3.03 17.24
C LEU A 310 -7.00 4.11 16.36
N HIS A 311 -8.33 4.21 16.36
CA HIS A 311 -9.04 5.22 15.60
C HIS A 311 -8.77 6.64 16.12
N LEU A 312 -8.76 6.82 17.44
CA LEU A 312 -8.40 8.10 18.06
C LEU A 312 -6.94 8.47 17.80
N LEU A 313 -6.03 7.50 17.89
CA LEU A 313 -4.61 7.70 17.60
C LEU A 313 -4.41 8.07 16.14
N PHE A 314 -5.12 7.42 15.22
CA PHE A 314 -5.09 7.75 13.80
C PHE A 314 -5.61 9.16 13.52
N LEU A 315 -6.77 9.52 14.07
CA LEU A 315 -7.29 10.88 13.95
C LEU A 315 -6.32 11.90 14.56
N LEU A 316 -5.68 11.59 15.69
CA LEU A 316 -4.65 12.43 16.28
C LEU A 316 -3.43 12.55 15.36
N ILE A 317 -2.96 11.46 14.76
CA ILE A 317 -1.83 11.46 13.82
C ILE A 317 -2.16 12.31 12.59
N ILE A 318 -3.35 12.18 12.02
CA ILE A 318 -3.82 13.04 10.92
C ILE A 318 -3.86 14.51 11.36
N MET A 319 -4.47 14.78 12.51
CA MET A 319 -4.67 16.14 13.00
C MET A 319 -3.35 16.83 13.38
N VAL A 320 -2.39 16.07 13.92
CA VAL A 320 -1.10 16.61 14.36
C VAL A 320 -0.10 16.67 13.22
N ASN A 321 -0.05 15.66 12.35
CA ASN A 321 1.01 15.54 11.36
C ASN A 321 0.54 15.87 9.94
N CYS A 322 -0.65 15.42 9.54
CA CYS A 322 -1.15 15.71 8.20
C CYS A 322 -1.65 17.16 8.08
N LEU A 323 -2.23 17.77 9.10
CA LEU A 323 -2.75 19.15 8.99
C LEU A 323 -1.65 20.21 8.78
N PRO A 324 -0.54 20.21 9.53
CA PRO A 324 0.60 21.10 9.25
C PRO A 324 1.29 20.73 7.92
N GLY A 325 1.44 19.44 7.62
CA GLY A 325 2.01 18.95 6.36
C GLY A 325 1.17 19.35 5.14
N MET A 326 -0.17 19.33 5.25
CA MET A 326 -1.11 19.76 4.22
C MET A 326 -1.08 21.28 4.05
N SER A 327 -0.92 22.04 5.14
CA SER A 327 -0.68 23.49 5.05
C SER A 327 0.64 23.78 4.32
N PHE A 328 1.69 23.00 4.57
CA PHE A 328 2.96 23.07 3.83
C PHE A 328 2.81 22.66 2.36
N LEU A 329 2.04 21.61 2.06
CA LEU A 329 1.70 21.17 0.69
C LEU A 329 0.98 22.29 -0.06
N ILE A 330 -0.07 22.85 0.53
CA ILE A 330 -0.83 23.94 -0.08
C ILE A 330 0.08 25.16 -0.27
N THR A 331 0.94 25.50 0.70
CA THR A 331 1.81 26.68 0.62
C THR A 331 2.93 26.51 -0.40
N GLY A 332 3.64 25.37 -0.39
CA GLY A 332 4.68 25.05 -1.35
C GLY A 332 4.14 24.93 -2.77
N LEU A 333 2.95 24.35 -2.93
CA LEU A 333 2.25 24.26 -4.20
C LEU A 333 1.77 25.63 -4.70
N VAL A 334 1.23 26.48 -3.82
CA VAL A 334 0.87 27.87 -4.16
C VAL A 334 2.10 28.66 -4.57
N GLN A 335 3.25 28.46 -3.93
CA GLN A 335 4.52 29.08 -4.32
C GLN A 335 5.04 28.54 -5.66
N LEU A 336 4.93 27.22 -5.91
CA LEU A 336 5.31 26.60 -7.17
C LEU A 336 4.43 27.10 -8.33
N LEU A 337 3.12 27.17 -8.11
CA LEU A 337 2.13 27.70 -9.06
C LEU A 337 2.24 29.21 -9.27
N ALA A 338 2.66 29.97 -8.26
CA ALA A 338 2.92 31.40 -8.38
C ALA A 338 4.22 31.68 -9.15
N SER A 339 5.20 30.77 -9.08
CA SER A 339 6.49 30.88 -9.79
C SER A 339 6.40 30.37 -11.24
N CYS A 340 5.51 29.41 -11.51
CA CYS A 340 5.22 28.94 -12.86
C CYS A 340 4.23 29.87 -13.57
N GLY A 341 4.66 30.55 -14.63
CA GLY A 341 3.75 31.26 -15.53
C GLY A 341 2.63 30.35 -16.07
N ARG A 342 1.56 30.97 -16.60
CA ARG A 342 0.28 30.34 -16.99
C ARG A 342 0.30 29.03 -17.80
N PRO A 343 1.30 28.66 -18.65
CA PRO A 343 1.19 27.42 -19.42
C PRO A 343 1.52 26.12 -18.65
N CYS A 344 2.15 26.16 -17.47
CA CYS A 344 2.56 24.94 -16.75
C CYS A 344 1.58 24.45 -15.67
N THR A 345 0.49 25.19 -15.43
CA THR A 345 -0.47 24.88 -14.36
C THR A 345 -1.22 23.56 -14.61
N HIS A 346 -1.52 23.22 -15.87
CA HIS A 346 -2.29 22.01 -16.19
C HIS A 346 -1.54 20.69 -15.87
N THR A 347 -0.22 20.66 -16.08
CA THR A 347 0.61 19.47 -15.82
C THR A 347 0.82 19.25 -14.31
N LEU A 348 0.93 20.34 -13.55
CA LEU A 348 1.08 20.31 -12.09
C LEU A 348 -0.25 20.07 -11.35
N LEU A 349 -1.39 20.41 -11.97
CA LEU A 349 -2.72 20.19 -11.40
C LEU A 349 -3.21 18.74 -11.51
N TRP A 350 -2.67 17.95 -12.44
CA TRP A 350 -3.12 16.56 -12.63
C TRP A 350 -2.81 15.64 -11.43
N PRO A 351 -1.59 15.63 -10.85
CA PRO A 351 -1.32 14.93 -9.60
C PRO A 351 -2.26 15.35 -8.45
N LEU A 352 -2.65 16.63 -8.41
CA LEU A 352 -3.57 17.15 -7.40
C LEU A 352 -5.01 16.68 -7.59
N SER A 353 -5.48 16.50 -8.83
CA SER A 353 -6.78 15.88 -9.05
C SER A 353 -6.82 14.44 -8.55
N ILE A 354 -5.71 13.69 -8.69
CA ILE A 354 -5.59 12.32 -8.17
C ILE A 354 -5.58 12.32 -6.64
N VAL A 355 -4.83 13.24 -6.02
CA VAL A 355 -4.81 13.40 -4.56
C VAL A 355 -6.18 13.87 -4.03
N SER A 356 -6.88 14.75 -4.74
CA SER A 356 -8.23 15.20 -4.36
C SER A 356 -9.25 14.08 -4.46
N GLU A 357 -9.26 13.32 -5.56
CA GLU A 357 -10.14 12.14 -5.71
C GLU A 357 -9.83 11.08 -4.64
N PHE A 358 -8.56 10.92 -4.28
CA PHE A 358 -8.16 10.07 -3.16
C PHE A 358 -8.75 10.54 -1.82
N TRP A 359 -8.64 11.84 -1.51
CA TRP A 359 -9.20 12.37 -0.26
C TRP A 359 -10.72 12.26 -0.23
N ASP A 360 -11.41 12.54 -1.35
CA ASP A 360 -12.85 12.36 -1.45
C ASP A 360 -13.28 10.90 -1.19
N GLU A 361 -12.56 9.93 -1.77
CA GLU A 361 -12.81 8.51 -1.52
C GLU A 361 -12.49 8.11 -0.07
N ALA A 362 -11.38 8.57 0.48
CA ALA A 362 -11.00 8.30 1.87
C ALA A 362 -12.02 8.88 2.87
N PHE A 363 -12.52 10.09 2.63
CA PHE A 363 -13.58 10.70 3.43
C PHE A 363 -14.90 9.94 3.28
N ARG A 364 -15.32 9.60 2.05
CA ARG A 364 -16.55 8.83 1.81
C ARG A 364 -16.53 7.48 2.53
N VAL A 365 -15.40 6.78 2.46
CA VAL A 365 -15.19 5.49 3.12
C VAL A 365 -15.18 5.66 4.65
N THR A 366 -14.64 6.75 5.18
CA THR A 366 -14.65 7.05 6.63
C THR A 366 -16.06 7.42 7.12
N GLU A 367 -16.86 8.14 6.35
CA GLU A 367 -18.25 8.48 6.68
C GLU A 367 -19.18 7.25 6.68
N ALA A 368 -18.84 6.21 5.91
CA ALA A 368 -19.62 4.98 5.82
C ALA A 368 -19.42 4.02 7.01
N VAL A 369 -18.34 4.18 7.79
CA VAL A 369 -17.98 3.36 8.98
C VAL A 369 -18.48 4.01 10.26
#